data_AF-A0A2T4BWB2-F1
#
_entry.id   AF-A0A2T4BWB2-F1
#
_cell.length_a   1.000
_cell.length_b   1.000
_cell.length_c   1.000
_cell.angle_alpha   90.00
_cell.angle_beta   90.00
_cell.angle_gamma   90.00
#
_symmetry.space_group_name_H-M   'P 1'
#
loop_
_entity.id
_entity.type
_entity.pdbx_description
1 polymer ?
#
loop_
_entity_poly.entity_id
_entity_poly.type
_entity_poly.pdbx_seq_one_letter_code
_entity_poly.pdbx_strand_id
1 'polypeptide(L)'
;MERLVEQLVSLVGAVSARLGSQLDISPAAIHASIALVATLICGLIVRTASAAAIAATASRPRHYVVPPPAFPEKTKESSSSSAAVDGSSSTSIRIPGSSAIQCYAPATGHFLGAVEPATEADIDAAVAAAAEAQRAWATTTFDQRRAVLRSLMRHVMDNAEQICRVAGLDSGKTMVDAQLGEILVTVEKIQWTLAHGERALRPSRRPTNLLMAYKRNTVRYEPLGVVAALVSWNYPFHNLIGPVISALFAGDAIVVKVSEQTAWSSGYFLDIARGALAAHGHDPRLVQAVACWPETAGHLTSHRGISHIKGRHGRRQRLRSLLRRPAALWRRRRLRLRPLRRRGGAARPLQRQGHLRGPLRLARRQDRHPAARPVSRAESGPLLALHAGHRRVGVWDVGYKGCWPVQDLEEHV
;
A
#
# COMPACT_ATOMS: atom_id res chain seq x y z
N MET A 1 15.27 -46.77 11.31
CA MET A 1 15.87 -45.48 11.69
C MET A 1 16.96 -45.68 12.73
N GLU A 2 16.71 -46.41 13.83
CA GLU A 2 17.75 -46.75 14.84
C GLU A 2 18.99 -47.43 14.25
N ARG A 3 18.85 -48.48 13.41
CA ARG A 3 19.99 -49.13 12.75
C ARG A 3 20.83 -48.20 11.85
N LEU A 4 20.21 -47.18 11.25
CA LEU A 4 20.91 -46.17 10.44
C LEU A 4 21.70 -45.19 11.33
N VAL A 5 21.15 -44.85 12.51
CA VAL A 5 21.83 -44.02 13.50
C VAL A 5 23.05 -44.73 14.07
N GLU A 6 22.94 -46.01 14.40
CA GLU A 6 24.07 -46.82 14.90
C GLU A 6 25.19 -46.94 13.87
N GLN A 7 24.85 -47.18 12.59
CA GLN A 7 25.84 -47.25 11.51
C GLN A 7 26.54 -45.90 11.26
N LEU A 8 25.81 -44.78 11.34
CA LEU A 8 26.38 -43.44 11.23
C LEU A 8 27.31 -43.11 12.40
N VAL A 9 26.92 -43.45 13.63
CA VAL A 9 27.76 -43.24 14.83
C VAL A 9 29.05 -44.05 14.73
N SER A 10 28.97 -45.31 14.30
CA SER A 10 30.14 -46.17 14.08
C SER A 10 31.08 -45.61 13.00
N LEU A 11 30.52 -45.16 11.87
CA LEU A 11 31.29 -44.57 10.77
C LEU A 11 31.97 -43.25 11.18
N VAL A 12 31.27 -42.39 11.92
CA VAL A 12 31.81 -41.14 12.45
C VAL A 12 32.94 -41.40 13.43
N GLY A 13 32.81 -42.40 14.31
CA GLY A 13 33.86 -42.82 15.22
C GLY A 13 35.12 -43.32 14.49
N ALA A 14 34.94 -44.14 13.45
CA ALA A 14 36.06 -44.67 12.65
C ALA A 14 36.79 -43.56 11.86
N VAL A 15 36.05 -42.62 11.27
CA VAL A 15 36.61 -41.46 10.55
C VAL A 15 37.33 -40.51 11.51
N SER A 16 36.76 -40.28 12.71
CA SER A 16 37.38 -39.42 13.73
C SER A 16 38.69 -39.99 14.26
N ALA A 17 38.78 -41.31 14.47
CA ALA A 17 40.01 -41.96 14.92
C ALA A 17 41.12 -41.85 13.86
N ARG A 18 40.76 -42.02 12.58
CA ARG A 18 41.71 -41.95 11.47
C ARG A 18 42.23 -40.54 11.23
N LEU A 19 41.37 -39.51 11.28
CA LEU A 19 41.76 -38.11 11.16
C LEU A 19 42.58 -37.60 12.36
N GLY A 20 42.25 -38.06 13.58
CA GLY A 20 43.02 -37.71 14.79
C GLY A 20 44.47 -38.15 14.71
N SER A 21 44.73 -39.34 14.13
CA SER A 21 46.09 -39.85 13.94
C SER A 21 46.92 -39.12 12.88
N GLN A 22 46.28 -38.37 11.98
CA GLN A 22 46.97 -37.68 10.87
C GLN A 22 47.19 -36.18 11.10
N LEU A 23 46.51 -35.56 12.07
CA LEU A 23 46.46 -34.11 12.23
C LEU A 23 46.84 -33.59 13.62
N ASP A 24 47.21 -34.44 14.59
CA ASP A 24 47.51 -34.06 16.00
C ASP A 24 46.38 -33.22 16.65
N ILE A 25 45.14 -33.43 16.22
CA ILE A 25 43.94 -32.77 16.77
C ILE A 25 43.25 -33.73 17.74
N SER A 26 42.84 -33.23 18.91
CA SER A 26 42.17 -34.06 19.92
C SER A 26 40.89 -34.72 19.35
N PRO A 27 40.63 -36.01 19.63
CA PRO A 27 39.44 -36.70 19.13
C PRO A 27 38.13 -35.97 19.49
N ALA A 28 38.08 -35.29 20.64
CA ALA A 28 36.92 -34.50 21.07
C ALA A 28 36.63 -33.32 20.12
N ALA A 29 37.67 -32.64 19.61
CA ALA A 29 37.51 -31.53 18.67
C ALA A 29 36.98 -32.00 17.30
N ILE A 30 37.37 -33.21 16.88
CA ILE A 30 36.89 -33.83 15.63
C ILE A 30 35.42 -34.24 15.77
N HIS A 31 35.02 -34.86 16.89
CA HIS A 31 33.62 -35.19 17.16
C HIS A 31 32.73 -33.94 17.22
N ALA A 32 33.19 -32.87 17.87
CA ALA A 32 32.46 -31.60 17.92
C ALA A 32 32.28 -30.98 16.52
N SER A 33 33.32 -31.04 15.68
CA SER A 33 33.28 -30.53 14.30
C SER A 33 32.34 -31.33 13.41
N ILE A 34 32.36 -32.67 13.50
CA ILE A 34 31.45 -33.54 12.76
C ILE A 34 30.00 -33.33 13.23
N ALA A 35 29.76 -33.20 14.54
CA ALA A 35 28.43 -32.93 15.07
C ALA A 35 27.90 -31.56 14.61
N LEU A 36 28.75 -30.52 14.55
CA LEU A 36 28.39 -29.21 14.03
C LEU A 36 28.00 -29.27 12.55
N VAL A 37 28.83 -29.93 11.73
CA VAL A 37 28.56 -30.11 10.29
C VAL A 37 27.29 -30.92 10.07
N ALA A 38 27.10 -32.01 10.81
CA ALA A 38 25.88 -32.83 10.74
C ALA A 38 24.64 -32.01 11.13
N THR A 39 24.72 -31.16 12.17
CA THR A 39 23.62 -30.29 12.59
C THR A 39 23.29 -29.23 11.53
N LEU A 40 24.31 -28.63 10.90
CA LEU A 40 24.13 -27.67 9.80
C LEU A 40 23.49 -28.34 8.58
N ILE A 41 23.94 -29.55 8.21
CA ILE A 41 23.38 -30.34 7.11
C ILE A 41 21.93 -30.74 7.43
N CYS A 42 21.65 -31.24 8.63
CA CYS A 42 20.28 -31.56 9.05
C CYS A 42 19.39 -30.32 9.03
N GLY A 43 19.87 -29.17 9.51
CA GLY A 43 19.16 -27.90 9.44
C GLY A 43 18.84 -27.47 8.00
N LEU A 44 19.80 -27.66 7.09
CA LEU A 44 19.61 -27.39 5.66
C LEU A 44 18.60 -28.36 5.02
N ILE A 45 18.67 -29.64 5.34
CA ILE A 45 17.73 -30.68 4.85
C ILE A 45 16.31 -30.38 5.37
N VAL A 46 16.15 -30.11 6.67
CA VAL A 46 14.83 -29.77 7.25
C VAL A 46 14.27 -28.50 6.61
N ARG A 47 15.10 -27.48 6.38
CA ARG A 47 14.68 -26.23 5.75
C ARG A 47 14.27 -26.41 4.29
N THR A 48 15.03 -27.19 3.52
CA THR A 48 14.71 -27.50 2.11
C THR A 48 13.49 -28.40 1.98
N ALA A 49 13.36 -29.43 2.82
CA ALA A 49 12.19 -30.29 2.89
C ALA A 49 10.93 -29.51 3.30
N SER A 50 11.03 -28.61 4.28
CA SER A 50 9.92 -27.75 4.71
C SER A 50 9.50 -26.78 3.59
N ALA A 51 10.46 -26.18 2.89
CA ALA A 51 10.17 -25.33 1.74
C ALA A 51 9.48 -26.10 0.60
N ALA A 52 9.95 -27.32 0.31
CA ALA A 52 9.36 -28.19 -0.70
C ALA A 52 7.94 -28.65 -0.32
N ALA A 53 7.71 -28.99 0.96
CA ALA A 53 6.39 -29.37 1.45
C ALA A 53 5.38 -28.20 1.39
N ILE A 54 5.81 -26.98 1.76
CA ILE A 54 5.01 -25.76 1.62
C ILE A 54 4.72 -25.44 0.15
N ALA A 55 5.69 -25.67 -0.74
CA ALA A 55 5.50 -25.52 -2.18
C ALA A 55 4.52 -26.58 -2.75
N ALA A 56 4.54 -27.80 -2.22
CA ALA A 56 3.62 -28.87 -2.63
C ALA A 56 2.17 -28.65 -2.15
N THR A 57 1.97 -27.95 -1.03
CA THR A 57 0.64 -27.55 -0.51
C THR A 57 0.16 -26.21 -1.07
N ALA A 58 1.03 -25.45 -1.72
CA ALA A 58 0.64 -24.19 -2.36
C ALA A 58 -0.34 -24.45 -3.51
N SER A 59 -1.52 -23.84 -3.43
CA SER A 59 -2.49 -23.79 -4.53
C SER A 59 -1.80 -23.42 -5.85
N ARG A 60 -1.91 -24.28 -6.86
CA ARG A 60 -1.38 -23.99 -8.20
C ARG A 60 -2.03 -22.72 -8.76
N PRO A 61 -1.27 -21.87 -9.47
CA PRO A 61 -1.84 -20.70 -10.13
C PRO A 61 -2.87 -21.14 -11.19
N ARG A 62 -3.98 -20.42 -11.28
CA ARG A 62 -4.99 -20.63 -12.33
C ARG A 62 -4.66 -19.72 -13.50
N HIS A 63 -4.65 -20.27 -14.70
CA HIS A 63 -4.49 -19.49 -15.92
C HIS A 63 -5.80 -18.82 -16.31
N TYR A 64 -5.70 -17.58 -16.74
CA TYR A 64 -6.80 -16.78 -17.28
C TYR A 64 -6.23 -15.82 -18.33
N VAL A 65 -7.07 -15.43 -19.28
CA VAL A 65 -6.69 -14.58 -20.40
C VAL A 65 -7.37 -13.23 -20.24
N VAL A 66 -6.60 -12.17 -20.48
CA VAL A 66 -7.11 -10.79 -20.57
C VAL A 66 -6.70 -10.28 -21.94
N PRO A 67 -7.66 -9.90 -22.80
CA PRO A 67 -7.33 -9.38 -24.12
C PRO A 67 -6.58 -8.05 -23.96
N PRO A 68 -5.46 -7.84 -24.67
CA PRO A 68 -4.79 -6.55 -24.70
C PRO A 68 -5.69 -5.49 -25.36
N PRO A 69 -5.50 -4.20 -25.04
CA PRO A 69 -6.20 -3.14 -25.74
C PRO A 69 -5.79 -3.13 -27.21
N ALA A 70 -6.70 -2.67 -28.08
CA ALA A 70 -6.41 -2.55 -29.50
C ALA A 70 -5.20 -1.62 -29.69
N PHE A 71 -4.13 -2.14 -30.28
CA PHE A 71 -3.01 -1.32 -30.66
C PHE A 71 -3.42 -0.46 -31.85
N PRO A 72 -2.98 0.81 -31.89
CA PRO A 72 -3.13 1.58 -33.11
C PRO A 72 -2.46 0.83 -34.26
N GLU A 73 -3.23 0.50 -35.30
CA GLU A 73 -2.66 -0.07 -36.51
C GLU A 73 -1.60 0.88 -37.04
N LYS A 74 -0.45 0.33 -37.46
CA LYS A 74 0.45 1.08 -38.34
C LYS A 74 -0.38 1.41 -39.57
N THR A 75 -0.79 2.65 -39.71
CA THR A 75 -1.56 3.13 -40.86
C THR A 75 -0.86 2.61 -42.11
N LYS A 76 -1.51 1.68 -42.83
CA LYS A 76 -1.16 1.47 -44.22
C LYS A 76 -1.41 2.81 -44.89
N GLU A 77 -0.38 3.38 -45.50
CA GLU A 77 -0.55 4.43 -46.49
C GLU A 77 -1.49 3.87 -47.59
N SER A 78 -2.77 4.11 -47.44
CA SER A 78 -3.74 3.93 -48.52
C SER A 78 -4.91 4.88 -48.27
N SER A 79 -4.77 6.06 -48.86
CA SER A 79 -5.80 6.63 -49.74
C SER A 79 -7.24 6.18 -49.48
N SER A 80 -8.01 7.00 -48.76
CA SER A 80 -9.29 7.56 -49.23
C SER A 80 -10.16 8.00 -48.04
N SER A 81 -10.27 9.32 -47.88
CA SER A 81 -11.46 10.07 -47.47
C SER A 81 -12.44 9.45 -46.44
N SER A 82 -12.43 9.97 -45.22
CA SER A 82 -13.59 10.75 -44.72
C SER A 82 -13.25 11.47 -43.40
N ALA A 83 -13.67 12.74 -43.33
CA ALA A 83 -13.59 13.66 -42.20
C ALA A 83 -12.17 13.97 -41.66
N ALA A 84 -11.40 14.69 -42.48
CA ALA A 84 -10.38 15.59 -41.96
C ALA A 84 -11.07 16.60 -41.02
N VAL A 85 -10.88 16.42 -39.72
CA VAL A 85 -11.02 17.51 -38.75
C VAL A 85 -9.77 18.35 -38.90
N ASP A 86 -9.97 19.60 -39.29
CA ASP A 86 -8.96 20.60 -39.57
C ASP A 86 -7.82 20.64 -38.55
N GLY A 87 -6.59 20.50 -39.04
CA GLY A 87 -5.50 21.45 -38.83
C GLY A 87 -5.32 22.09 -37.45
N SER A 88 -5.35 21.32 -36.36
CA SER A 88 -4.74 21.70 -35.07
C SER A 88 -4.54 20.45 -34.22
N SER A 89 -3.42 19.76 -34.44
CA SER A 89 -3.01 18.58 -33.66
C SER A 89 -2.54 19.00 -32.26
N SER A 90 -3.45 19.49 -31.42
CA SER A 90 -3.09 19.70 -30.02
C SER A 90 -2.98 18.32 -29.37
N THR A 91 -1.78 17.91 -28.96
CA THR A 91 -1.54 16.78 -28.04
C THR A 91 -2.02 17.12 -26.62
N SER A 92 -3.16 17.80 -26.54
CA SER A 92 -3.82 18.16 -25.30
C SER A 92 -4.64 16.96 -24.84
N ILE A 93 -4.56 16.69 -23.55
CA ILE A 93 -5.41 15.70 -22.89
C ILE A 93 -6.90 16.13 -22.85
N ARG A 94 -7.16 17.43 -23.04
CA ARG A 94 -8.51 18.00 -23.05
C ARG A 94 -8.96 18.27 -24.48
N ILE A 95 -10.14 17.77 -24.82
CA ILE A 95 -10.82 18.02 -26.09
C ILE A 95 -11.73 19.26 -25.91
N PRO A 96 -11.59 20.32 -26.73
CA PRO A 96 -12.50 21.46 -26.69
C PRO A 96 -13.96 21.01 -26.85
N GLY A 97 -14.83 21.42 -25.94
CA GLY A 97 -16.27 21.10 -25.99
C GLY A 97 -16.65 19.70 -25.49
N SER A 98 -15.70 18.88 -25.02
CA SER A 98 -15.97 17.56 -24.42
C SER A 98 -15.32 17.41 -23.05
N SER A 99 -15.95 16.63 -22.17
CA SER A 99 -15.37 16.21 -20.89
C SER A 99 -14.39 15.05 -21.03
N ALA A 100 -14.38 14.36 -22.17
CA ALA A 100 -13.58 13.16 -22.37
C ALA A 100 -12.07 13.42 -22.21
N ILE A 101 -11.38 12.42 -21.69
CA ILE A 101 -9.92 12.38 -21.59
C ILE A 101 -9.40 11.85 -22.92
N GLN A 102 -8.69 12.69 -23.67
CA GLN A 102 -8.01 12.28 -24.89
C GLN A 102 -6.70 11.56 -24.56
N CYS A 103 -6.57 10.32 -24.99
CA CYS A 103 -5.36 9.52 -24.79
C CYS A 103 -4.54 9.48 -26.07
N TYR A 104 -3.24 9.75 -25.94
CA TYR A 104 -2.28 9.70 -27.04
C TYR A 104 -0.98 9.08 -26.56
N ALA A 105 -0.24 8.46 -27.47
CA ALA A 105 1.08 7.92 -27.18
C ALA A 105 2.09 9.08 -27.08
N PRO A 106 2.70 9.37 -25.91
CA PRO A 106 3.55 10.55 -25.75
C PRO A 106 4.79 10.57 -26.66
N ALA A 107 5.30 9.39 -27.02
CA ALA A 107 6.48 9.25 -27.88
C ALA A 107 6.21 9.55 -29.37
N THR A 108 4.98 9.34 -29.84
CA THR A 108 4.64 9.43 -31.28
C THR A 108 3.54 10.42 -31.59
N GLY A 109 2.81 10.92 -30.57
CA GLY A 109 1.62 11.74 -30.74
C GLY A 109 0.40 10.97 -31.28
N HIS A 110 0.49 9.65 -31.44
CA HIS A 110 -0.58 8.85 -32.04
C HIS A 110 -1.78 8.75 -31.09
N PHE A 111 -3.00 8.90 -31.62
CA PHE A 111 -4.23 8.82 -30.83
C PHE A 111 -4.52 7.37 -30.41
N LEU A 112 -4.69 7.13 -29.11
CA LEU A 112 -4.95 5.80 -28.53
C LEU A 112 -6.44 5.55 -28.25
N GLY A 113 -7.23 6.61 -28.13
CA GLY A 113 -8.66 6.56 -27.80
C GLY A 113 -9.08 7.70 -26.87
N ALA A 114 -10.36 7.71 -26.52
CA ALA A 114 -10.91 8.63 -25.54
C ALA A 114 -11.54 7.85 -24.38
N VAL A 115 -11.35 8.33 -23.15
CA VAL A 115 -11.92 7.75 -21.94
C VAL A 115 -12.85 8.77 -21.30
N GLU A 116 -14.09 8.39 -21.04
CA GLU A 116 -15.01 9.25 -20.30
C GLU A 116 -14.57 9.35 -18.83
N PRO A 117 -14.37 10.56 -18.29
CA PRO A 117 -14.00 10.72 -16.89
C PRO A 117 -15.18 10.32 -15.99
N ALA A 118 -14.88 9.59 -14.92
CA ALA A 118 -15.84 9.26 -13.88
C ALA A 118 -16.40 10.52 -13.22
N THR A 119 -17.73 10.55 -13.09
CA THR A 119 -18.49 11.54 -12.33
C THR A 119 -18.48 11.21 -10.84
N GLU A 120 -19.02 12.10 -10.00
CA GLU A 120 -19.22 11.83 -8.57
C GLU A 120 -20.13 10.60 -8.35
N ALA A 121 -21.17 10.44 -9.17
CA ALA A 121 -22.08 9.31 -9.12
C ALA A 121 -21.38 7.99 -9.48
N ASP A 122 -20.48 8.00 -10.45
CA ASP A 122 -19.69 6.81 -10.82
C ASP A 122 -18.73 6.40 -9.71
N ILE A 123 -18.15 7.37 -9.00
CA ILE A 123 -17.32 7.12 -7.82
C ILE A 123 -18.16 6.49 -6.70
N ASP A 124 -19.36 7.02 -6.43
CA ASP A 124 -20.27 6.46 -5.42
C ASP A 124 -20.64 5.01 -5.77
N ALA A 125 -20.99 4.75 -7.03
CA ALA A 125 -21.30 3.42 -7.53
C ALA A 125 -20.11 2.47 -7.40
N ALA A 126 -18.90 2.92 -7.74
CA ALA A 126 -17.68 2.13 -7.62
C ALA A 126 -17.39 1.77 -6.16
N VAL A 127 -17.50 2.73 -5.23
CA VAL A 127 -17.28 2.47 -3.80
C VAL A 127 -18.35 1.52 -3.25
N ALA A 128 -19.61 1.68 -3.64
CA ALA A 128 -20.70 0.80 -3.22
C ALA A 128 -20.49 -0.65 -3.69
N ALA A 129 -20.12 -0.83 -4.98
CA ALA A 129 -19.83 -2.15 -5.53
C ALA A 129 -18.64 -2.82 -4.84
N ALA A 130 -17.56 -2.06 -4.60
CA ALA A 130 -16.40 -2.53 -3.85
C ALA A 130 -16.77 -2.93 -2.42
N ALA A 131 -17.58 -2.13 -1.72
CA ALA A 131 -18.04 -2.42 -0.37
C ALA A 131 -18.90 -3.68 -0.30
N GLU A 132 -19.77 -3.90 -1.28
CA GLU A 132 -20.58 -5.11 -1.38
C GLU A 132 -19.70 -6.36 -1.52
N ALA A 133 -18.79 -6.36 -2.49
CA ALA A 133 -17.85 -7.46 -2.75
C ALA A 133 -16.94 -7.73 -1.54
N GLN A 134 -16.55 -6.67 -0.82
CA GLN A 134 -15.67 -6.76 0.35
C GLN A 134 -16.24 -7.64 1.47
N ARG A 135 -17.57 -7.68 1.65
CA ARG A 135 -18.20 -8.42 2.75
C ARG A 135 -17.86 -9.91 2.70
N ALA A 136 -17.93 -10.51 1.51
CA ALA A 136 -17.53 -11.90 1.31
C ALA A 136 -16.00 -12.04 1.41
N TRP A 137 -15.24 -11.13 0.78
CA TRP A 137 -13.79 -11.17 0.76
C TRP A 137 -13.15 -11.10 2.16
N ALA A 138 -13.71 -10.31 3.06
CA ALA A 138 -13.23 -10.16 4.44
C ALA A 138 -13.13 -11.50 5.20
N THR A 139 -14.01 -12.46 4.86
CA THR A 139 -14.11 -13.77 5.50
C THR A 139 -13.15 -14.82 4.93
N THR A 140 -12.47 -14.50 3.83
CA THR A 140 -11.53 -15.43 3.17
C THR A 140 -10.27 -15.67 4.00
N THR A 141 -9.69 -16.86 3.86
CA THR A 141 -8.44 -17.24 4.52
C THR A 141 -7.22 -16.66 3.79
N PHE A 142 -6.07 -16.60 4.47
CA PHE A 142 -4.82 -16.19 3.82
C PHE A 142 -4.43 -17.12 2.65
N ASP A 143 -4.78 -18.41 2.70
CA ASP A 143 -4.50 -19.33 1.60
C ASP A 143 -5.30 -19.00 0.34
N GLN A 144 -6.59 -18.66 0.48
CA GLN A 144 -7.42 -18.20 -0.64
C GLN A 144 -6.85 -16.91 -1.25
N ARG A 145 -6.46 -15.96 -0.40
CA ARG A 145 -5.85 -14.69 -0.85
C ARG A 145 -4.50 -14.92 -1.55
N ARG A 146 -3.67 -15.84 -1.04
CA ARG A 146 -2.42 -16.26 -1.69
C ARG A 146 -2.68 -16.91 -3.05
N ALA A 147 -3.74 -17.72 -3.20
CA ALA A 147 -4.07 -18.38 -4.46
C ALA A 147 -4.37 -17.37 -5.58
N VAL A 148 -5.13 -16.32 -5.28
CA VAL A 148 -5.41 -15.22 -6.20
C VAL A 148 -4.10 -14.50 -6.57
N LEU A 149 -3.29 -14.11 -5.58
CA LEU A 149 -2.03 -13.40 -5.84
C LEU A 149 -1.01 -14.24 -6.63
N ARG A 150 -0.96 -15.56 -6.42
CA ARG A 150 -0.11 -16.47 -7.23
C ARG A 150 -0.56 -16.48 -8.69
N SER A 151 -1.86 -16.48 -8.93
CA SER A 151 -2.43 -16.48 -10.28
C SER A 151 -2.19 -15.14 -10.98
N LEU A 152 -2.35 -14.04 -10.24
CA LEU A 152 -1.97 -12.69 -10.69
C LEU A 152 -0.48 -12.64 -11.06
N MET A 153 0.41 -13.10 -10.17
CA MET A 153 1.85 -13.10 -10.43
C MET A 153 2.21 -13.91 -11.68
N ARG A 154 1.60 -15.09 -11.83
CA ARG A 154 1.81 -15.95 -13.01
C ARG A 154 1.39 -15.23 -14.29
N HIS A 155 0.18 -14.65 -14.31
CA HIS A 155 -0.29 -13.90 -15.47
C HIS A 155 0.65 -12.74 -15.82
N VAL A 156 1.14 -12.00 -14.82
CA VAL A 156 2.08 -10.88 -15.03
C VAL A 156 3.41 -11.35 -15.61
N MET A 157 3.93 -12.49 -15.16
CA MET A 157 5.16 -13.07 -15.70
C MET A 157 4.97 -13.56 -17.13
N ASP A 158 3.89 -14.28 -17.40
CA ASP A 158 3.60 -14.86 -18.72
C ASP A 158 3.31 -13.78 -19.78
N ASN A 159 2.80 -12.62 -19.37
CA ASN A 159 2.42 -11.51 -20.25
C ASN A 159 3.29 -10.26 -20.05
N ALA A 160 4.49 -10.40 -19.49
CA ALA A 160 5.36 -9.29 -19.13
C ALA A 160 5.65 -8.35 -20.31
N GLU A 161 6.03 -8.89 -21.47
CA GLU A 161 6.30 -8.09 -22.68
C GLU A 161 5.07 -7.27 -23.08
N GLN A 162 3.88 -7.89 -23.07
CA GLN A 162 2.66 -7.22 -23.49
C GLN A 162 2.25 -6.12 -22.51
N ILE A 163 2.36 -6.35 -21.21
CA ILE A 163 2.14 -5.33 -20.19
C ILE A 163 3.11 -4.17 -20.38
N CYS A 164 4.39 -4.45 -20.65
CA CYS A 164 5.39 -3.43 -20.94
C CYS A 164 5.07 -2.62 -22.19
N ARG A 165 4.60 -3.26 -23.28
CA ARG A 165 4.19 -2.56 -24.51
C ARG A 165 3.03 -1.60 -24.26
N VAL A 166 2.01 -2.06 -23.54
CA VAL A 166 0.85 -1.22 -23.20
C VAL A 166 1.25 -0.06 -22.29
N ALA A 167 2.05 -0.31 -21.24
CA ALA A 167 2.55 0.74 -20.35
C ALA A 167 3.46 1.73 -21.08
N GLY A 168 4.31 1.24 -22.00
CA GLY A 168 5.21 2.03 -22.83
C GLY A 168 4.46 2.98 -23.76
N LEU A 169 3.39 2.50 -24.41
CA LEU A 169 2.57 3.33 -25.29
C LEU A 169 1.87 4.46 -24.55
N ASP A 170 1.29 4.17 -23.39
CA ASP A 170 0.48 5.16 -22.65
C ASP A 170 1.34 6.18 -21.90
N SER A 171 2.48 5.74 -21.32
CA SER A 171 3.32 6.63 -20.51
C SER A 171 4.56 7.18 -21.25
N GLY A 172 4.85 6.69 -22.46
CA GLY A 172 6.05 7.06 -23.23
C GLY A 172 7.37 6.48 -22.70
N LYS A 173 7.33 5.49 -21.79
CA LYS A 173 8.56 4.88 -21.24
C LYS A 173 9.20 3.89 -22.20
N THR A 174 10.50 3.66 -22.05
CA THR A 174 11.20 2.62 -22.79
C THR A 174 10.79 1.22 -22.31
N MET A 175 10.98 0.20 -23.16
CA MET A 175 10.71 -1.20 -22.77
C MET A 175 11.57 -1.65 -21.60
N VAL A 176 12.81 -1.16 -21.49
CA VAL A 176 13.72 -1.47 -20.38
C VAL A 176 13.18 -0.88 -19.08
N ASP A 177 12.78 0.39 -19.11
CA ASP A 177 12.18 1.06 -17.94
C ASP A 177 10.85 0.43 -17.54
N ALA A 178 10.06 -0.02 -18.51
CA ALA A 178 8.84 -0.77 -18.25
C ALA A 178 9.15 -2.12 -17.57
N GLN A 179 10.14 -2.85 -18.05
CA GLN A 179 10.50 -4.16 -17.49
C GLN A 179 11.00 -4.04 -16.04
N LEU A 180 11.88 -3.08 -15.77
CA LEU A 180 12.47 -2.87 -14.44
C LEU A 180 11.50 -2.15 -13.49
N GLY A 181 10.75 -1.17 -13.99
CA GLY A 181 9.92 -0.29 -13.17
C GLY A 181 8.45 -0.69 -13.08
N GLU A 182 7.92 -1.52 -13.98
CA GLU A 182 6.56 -2.05 -13.89
C GLU A 182 6.54 -3.49 -13.43
N ILE A 183 7.26 -4.37 -14.13
CA ILE A 183 7.15 -5.81 -13.93
C ILE A 183 7.94 -6.24 -12.70
N LEU A 184 9.25 -5.96 -12.67
CA LEU A 184 10.14 -6.43 -11.61
C LEU A 184 9.63 -6.02 -10.22
N VAL A 185 9.34 -4.73 -10.02
CA VAL A 185 8.84 -4.21 -8.74
C VAL A 185 7.47 -4.76 -8.34
N THR A 186 6.61 -5.07 -9.30
CA THR A 186 5.28 -5.64 -9.03
C THR A 186 5.40 -7.10 -8.64
N VAL A 187 6.18 -7.88 -9.40
CA VAL A 187 6.44 -9.29 -9.10
C VAL A 187 7.12 -9.42 -7.75
N GLU A 188 8.15 -8.62 -7.45
CA GLU A 188 8.83 -8.62 -6.15
C GLU A 188 7.86 -8.31 -5.01
N LYS A 189 6.97 -7.32 -5.21
CA LYS A 189 5.94 -7.01 -4.21
C LYS A 189 4.99 -8.18 -3.98
N ILE A 190 4.56 -8.88 -5.04
CA ILE A 190 3.72 -10.07 -4.89
C ILE A 190 4.47 -11.18 -4.15
N GLN A 191 5.71 -11.48 -4.55
CA GLN A 191 6.55 -12.49 -3.91
C GLN A 191 6.74 -12.20 -2.42
N TRP A 192 7.11 -10.97 -2.07
CA TRP A 192 7.26 -10.56 -0.69
C TRP A 192 5.96 -10.73 0.10
N THR A 193 4.83 -10.34 -0.49
CA THR A 193 3.51 -10.45 0.15
C THR A 193 3.12 -11.92 0.36
N LEU A 194 3.39 -12.79 -0.62
CA LEU A 194 3.16 -14.23 -0.51
C LEU A 194 4.04 -14.87 0.58
N ALA A 195 5.28 -14.42 0.75
CA ALA A 195 6.21 -14.98 1.72
C ALA A 195 5.98 -14.44 3.15
N HIS A 196 5.69 -13.15 3.30
CA HIS A 196 5.75 -12.45 4.58
C HIS A 196 4.42 -11.84 5.03
N GLY A 197 3.42 -11.75 4.15
CA GLY A 197 2.18 -11.00 4.42
C GLY A 197 1.42 -11.51 5.63
N GLU A 198 1.25 -12.83 5.76
CA GLU A 198 0.53 -13.42 6.89
C GLU A 198 1.26 -13.21 8.21
N ARG A 199 2.60 -13.31 8.19
CA ARG A 199 3.43 -13.01 9.36
C ARG A 199 3.28 -11.55 9.77
N ALA A 200 3.18 -10.63 8.82
CA ALA A 200 2.99 -9.21 9.08
C ALA A 200 1.61 -8.89 9.71
N LEU A 201 0.60 -9.71 9.44
CA LEU A 201 -0.77 -9.55 9.97
C LEU A 201 -1.05 -10.43 11.20
N ARG A 202 -0.05 -11.15 11.71
CA ARG A 202 -0.22 -12.04 12.86
C ARG A 202 -0.53 -11.26 14.15
N PRO A 203 -1.45 -11.75 14.99
CA PRO A 203 -1.67 -11.16 16.31
C PRO A 203 -0.39 -11.11 17.13
N SER A 204 -0.15 -9.97 17.79
CA SER A 204 1.01 -9.75 18.65
C SER A 204 0.59 -9.52 20.11
N ARG A 205 1.32 -10.14 21.04
CA ARG A 205 1.08 -9.94 22.48
C ARG A 205 1.76 -8.68 22.97
N ARG A 206 1.15 -8.01 23.94
CA ARG A 206 1.74 -6.88 24.67
C ARG A 206 1.91 -7.23 26.14
N PRO A 207 2.99 -6.81 26.79
CA PRO A 207 3.20 -7.11 28.21
C PRO A 207 2.07 -6.49 29.04
N THR A 208 1.75 -7.15 30.15
CA THR A 208 0.82 -6.70 31.18
C THR A 208 1.60 -6.37 32.45
N ASN A 209 1.13 -5.37 33.21
CA ASN A 209 1.68 -5.11 34.55
C ASN A 209 1.37 -6.30 35.48
N LEU A 210 2.23 -6.54 36.48
CA LEU A 210 2.13 -7.61 37.48
C LEU A 210 0.76 -7.63 38.18
N LEU A 211 0.21 -6.47 38.54
CA LEU A 211 -1.13 -6.34 39.14
C LEU A 211 -2.27 -6.79 38.23
N MET A 212 -2.00 -7.00 36.93
CA MET A 212 -2.95 -7.43 35.91
C MET A 212 -2.50 -8.74 35.25
N ALA A 213 -1.70 -9.57 35.94
CA ALA A 213 -1.16 -10.83 35.40
C ALA A 213 -2.24 -11.84 34.96
N TYR A 214 -3.47 -11.72 35.47
CA TYR A 214 -4.62 -12.52 35.05
C TYR A 214 -5.26 -12.07 33.73
N LYS A 215 -4.82 -10.94 33.15
CA LYS A 215 -5.31 -10.42 31.86
C LYS A 215 -4.33 -10.72 30.73
N ARG A 216 -4.82 -10.83 29.50
CA ARG A 216 -3.99 -10.96 28.28
C ARG A 216 -4.24 -9.78 27.35
N ASN A 217 -3.16 -9.13 26.92
CA ASN A 217 -3.22 -8.05 25.94
C ASN A 217 -2.74 -8.54 24.57
N THR A 218 -3.59 -8.41 23.55
CA THR A 218 -3.26 -8.78 22.16
C THR A 218 -3.65 -7.67 21.19
N VAL A 219 -2.80 -7.40 20.21
CA VAL A 219 -3.12 -6.60 19.03
C VAL A 219 -3.51 -7.55 17.91
N ARG A 220 -4.66 -7.30 17.29
CA ARG A 220 -5.17 -8.03 16.12
C ARG A 220 -5.34 -7.06 14.96
N TYR A 221 -5.19 -7.56 13.74
CA TYR A 221 -5.38 -6.80 12.51
C TYR A 221 -6.66 -7.30 11.84
N GLU A 222 -7.56 -6.39 11.53
CA GLU A 222 -8.83 -6.66 10.85
C GLU A 222 -8.89 -5.83 9.57
N PRO A 223 -9.55 -6.33 8.51
CA PRO A 223 -9.77 -5.55 7.29
C PRO A 223 -10.47 -4.22 7.60
N LEU A 224 -10.04 -3.16 6.95
CA LEU A 224 -10.59 -1.81 7.08
C LEU A 224 -11.89 -1.63 6.29
N GLY A 225 -12.11 -2.44 5.25
CA GLY A 225 -13.26 -2.31 4.35
C GLY A 225 -12.83 -1.86 2.96
N VAL A 226 -13.34 -0.73 2.48
CA VAL A 226 -12.91 -0.14 1.20
C VAL A 226 -11.78 0.85 1.43
N VAL A 227 -10.66 0.65 0.75
CA VAL A 227 -9.53 1.59 0.72
C VAL A 227 -9.43 2.25 -0.64
N ALA A 228 -8.83 3.44 -0.71
CA ALA A 228 -8.61 4.14 -1.97
C ALA A 228 -7.11 4.35 -2.21
N ALA A 229 -6.71 4.31 -3.48
CA ALA A 229 -5.36 4.67 -3.90
C ALA A 229 -5.41 5.74 -5.00
N LEU A 230 -4.70 6.84 -4.82
CA LEU A 230 -4.51 7.86 -5.86
C LEU A 230 -3.11 7.67 -6.45
N VAL A 231 -3.05 7.41 -7.75
CA VAL A 231 -1.83 6.94 -8.42
C VAL A 231 -1.39 7.87 -9.55
N SER A 232 -0.06 7.93 -9.76
CA SER A 232 0.57 8.77 -10.78
C SER A 232 0.79 8.03 -12.10
N TRP A 233 1.00 8.80 -13.17
CA TRP A 233 1.16 8.37 -14.56
C TRP A 233 2.50 7.71 -14.91
N ASN A 234 3.52 7.86 -14.09
CA ASN A 234 4.89 7.44 -14.44
C ASN A 234 5.12 5.93 -14.40
N TYR A 235 4.34 5.20 -13.60
CA TYR A 235 4.34 3.73 -13.53
C TYR A 235 2.90 3.20 -13.53
N PRO A 236 2.16 3.33 -14.64
CA PRO A 236 0.71 3.11 -14.64
C PRO A 236 0.32 1.69 -14.19
N PHE A 237 1.11 0.67 -14.53
CA PHE A 237 0.81 -0.71 -14.13
C PHE A 237 1.12 -0.96 -12.65
N HIS A 238 2.35 -0.72 -12.21
CA HIS A 238 2.78 -0.95 -10.84
C HIS A 238 2.04 -0.06 -9.86
N ASN A 239 1.78 1.21 -10.21
CA ASN A 239 1.07 2.09 -9.29
C ASN A 239 -0.39 1.66 -9.13
N LEU A 240 -1.02 1.04 -10.13
CA LEU A 240 -2.36 0.45 -10.01
C LEU A 240 -2.33 -0.85 -9.22
N ILE A 241 -1.52 -1.83 -9.64
CA ILE A 241 -1.49 -3.18 -9.06
C ILE A 241 -0.84 -3.21 -7.67
N GLY A 242 0.15 -2.36 -7.43
CA GLY A 242 0.88 -2.28 -6.17
C GLY A 242 -0.04 -2.14 -4.93
N PRO A 243 -0.90 -1.12 -4.84
CA PRO A 243 -1.92 -1.00 -3.81
C PRO A 243 -2.90 -2.17 -3.77
N VAL A 244 -3.32 -2.68 -4.94
CA VAL A 244 -4.26 -3.81 -5.06
C VAL A 244 -3.71 -5.05 -4.36
N ILE A 245 -2.43 -5.39 -4.55
CA ILE A 245 -1.78 -6.52 -3.87
C ILE A 245 -1.95 -6.44 -2.35
N SER A 246 -1.68 -5.27 -1.78
CA SER A 246 -1.76 -5.06 -0.33
C SER A 246 -3.21 -5.10 0.18
N ALA A 247 -4.14 -4.48 -0.54
CA ALA A 247 -5.56 -4.47 -0.17
C ALA A 247 -6.17 -5.88 -0.21
N LEU A 248 -5.97 -6.60 -1.32
CA LEU A 248 -6.49 -7.96 -1.48
C LEU A 248 -5.94 -8.89 -0.40
N PHE A 249 -4.64 -8.81 -0.08
CA PHE A 249 -4.05 -9.64 0.96
C PHE A 249 -4.58 -9.32 2.36
N ALA A 250 -4.76 -8.03 2.67
CA ALA A 250 -5.32 -7.58 3.95
C ALA A 250 -6.80 -7.97 4.13
N GLY A 251 -7.53 -8.23 3.04
CA GLY A 251 -8.97 -8.52 3.05
C GLY A 251 -9.83 -7.29 2.76
N ASP A 252 -9.22 -6.25 2.22
CA ASP A 252 -9.87 -5.01 1.83
C ASP A 252 -10.31 -5.05 0.37
N ALA A 253 -11.33 -4.25 0.04
CA ALA A 253 -11.63 -3.87 -1.33
C ALA A 253 -10.92 -2.55 -1.66
N ILE A 254 -10.71 -2.26 -2.94
CA ILE A 254 -9.95 -1.08 -3.34
C ILE A 254 -10.54 -0.36 -4.54
N VAL A 255 -10.55 0.98 -4.44
CA VAL A 255 -10.83 1.89 -5.56
C VAL A 255 -9.57 2.68 -5.90
N VAL A 256 -9.08 2.54 -7.13
CA VAL A 256 -7.85 3.20 -7.59
C VAL A 256 -8.19 4.37 -8.51
N LYS A 257 -7.88 5.60 -8.10
CA LYS A 257 -7.93 6.76 -9.00
C LYS A 257 -6.66 6.80 -9.84
N VAL A 258 -6.78 6.52 -11.12
CA VAL A 258 -5.68 6.54 -12.09
C VAL A 258 -5.43 7.95 -12.61
N SER A 259 -4.21 8.21 -13.09
CA SER A 259 -3.92 9.48 -13.74
C SER A 259 -4.64 9.54 -15.08
N GLU A 260 -5.25 10.69 -15.35
CA GLU A 260 -5.84 11.04 -16.63
C GLU A 260 -4.82 10.91 -17.78
N GLN A 261 -3.53 11.13 -17.51
CA GLN A 261 -2.47 11.02 -18.52
C GLN A 261 -2.22 9.60 -19.01
N THR A 262 -2.62 8.59 -18.24
CA THR A 262 -2.46 7.17 -18.58
C THR A 262 -3.78 6.44 -18.37
N ALA A 263 -4.88 7.04 -18.82
CA ALA A 263 -6.22 6.49 -18.63
C ALA A 263 -6.49 5.31 -19.57
N TRP A 264 -5.87 5.28 -20.76
CA TRP A 264 -6.10 4.25 -21.77
C TRP A 264 -5.69 2.84 -21.30
N SER A 265 -4.50 2.72 -20.71
CA SER A 265 -4.00 1.42 -20.22
C SER A 265 -4.70 0.92 -18.95
N SER A 266 -5.38 1.81 -18.23
CA SER A 266 -5.92 1.51 -16.90
C SER A 266 -6.99 0.42 -16.89
N GLY A 267 -7.84 0.36 -17.92
CA GLY A 267 -8.89 -0.66 -18.05
C GLY A 267 -8.29 -2.06 -18.21
N TYR A 268 -7.30 -2.20 -19.10
CA TYR A 268 -6.58 -3.46 -19.29
C TYR A 268 -5.90 -3.93 -17.99
N PHE A 269 -5.22 -3.03 -17.27
CA PHE A 269 -4.56 -3.38 -16.02
C PHE A 269 -5.56 -3.74 -14.90
N LEU A 270 -6.71 -3.07 -14.86
CA LEU A 270 -7.81 -3.43 -13.96
C LEU A 270 -8.30 -4.85 -14.25
N ASP A 271 -8.49 -5.20 -15.52
CA ASP A 271 -8.97 -6.51 -15.93
C ASP A 271 -7.99 -7.63 -15.60
N ILE A 272 -6.68 -7.37 -15.60
CA ILE A 272 -5.66 -8.31 -15.08
C ILE A 272 -5.94 -8.67 -13.62
N ALA A 273 -6.20 -7.68 -12.75
CA ALA A 273 -6.49 -7.94 -11.34
C ALA A 273 -7.85 -8.63 -11.15
N ARG A 274 -8.87 -8.20 -11.90
CA ARG A 274 -10.22 -8.78 -11.86
C ARG A 274 -10.26 -10.21 -12.39
N GLY A 275 -9.50 -10.52 -13.43
CA GLY A 275 -9.36 -11.86 -13.99
C GLY A 275 -8.80 -12.85 -12.96
N ALA A 276 -7.82 -12.42 -12.16
CA ALA A 276 -7.30 -13.25 -11.06
C ALA A 276 -8.37 -13.56 -10.00
N LEU A 277 -9.22 -12.59 -9.66
CA LEU A 277 -10.32 -12.81 -8.71
C LEU A 277 -11.39 -13.74 -9.30
N ALA A 278 -11.82 -13.47 -10.52
CA ALA A 278 -12.83 -14.24 -11.23
C ALA A 278 -12.38 -15.70 -11.45
N ALA A 279 -11.11 -15.93 -11.76
CA ALA A 279 -10.54 -17.28 -11.91
C ALA A 279 -10.65 -18.12 -10.63
N HIS A 280 -10.79 -17.51 -9.46
CA HIS A 280 -11.00 -18.18 -8.16
C HIS A 280 -12.46 -18.09 -7.66
N GLY A 281 -13.39 -17.58 -8.47
CA GLY A 281 -14.80 -17.45 -8.11
C GLY A 281 -15.10 -16.30 -7.15
N HIS A 282 -14.21 -15.31 -7.04
CA HIS A 282 -14.42 -14.12 -6.24
C HIS A 282 -14.99 -12.98 -7.09
N ASP A 283 -15.76 -12.09 -6.45
CA ASP A 283 -16.39 -10.95 -7.14
C ASP A 283 -15.29 -9.99 -7.65
N PRO A 284 -15.19 -9.76 -8.97
CA PRO A 284 -14.18 -8.88 -9.54
C PRO A 284 -14.40 -7.40 -9.15
N ARG A 285 -15.60 -7.01 -8.73
CA ARG A 285 -15.91 -5.64 -8.27
C ARG A 285 -15.17 -5.24 -6.99
N LEU A 286 -14.48 -6.18 -6.35
CA LEU A 286 -13.56 -5.94 -5.24
C LEU A 286 -12.44 -4.95 -5.60
N VAL A 287 -12.07 -4.90 -6.89
CA VAL A 287 -11.09 -3.94 -7.43
C VAL A 287 -11.80 -3.07 -8.46
N GLN A 288 -11.78 -1.76 -8.20
CA GLN A 288 -12.30 -0.74 -9.11
C GLN A 288 -11.15 0.20 -9.50
N ALA A 289 -11.18 0.70 -10.73
CA ALA A 289 -10.35 1.84 -11.14
C ALA A 289 -11.26 2.95 -11.68
N VAL A 290 -10.90 4.20 -11.39
CA VAL A 290 -11.62 5.39 -11.87
C VAL A 290 -10.61 6.38 -12.45
N ALA A 291 -10.82 6.80 -13.70
CA ALA A 291 -10.13 7.93 -14.29
C ALA A 291 -11.06 9.14 -14.14
N CYS A 292 -10.61 10.21 -13.50
CA CYS A 292 -11.42 11.41 -13.32
C CYS A 292 -10.54 12.66 -13.35
N TRP A 293 -11.16 13.80 -13.64
CA TRP A 293 -10.48 15.08 -13.56
C TRP A 293 -10.17 15.48 -12.10
N PRO A 294 -9.16 16.35 -11.88
CA PRO A 294 -8.78 16.81 -10.54
C PRO A 294 -9.92 17.43 -9.74
N GLU A 295 -10.88 18.06 -10.40
CA GLU A 295 -12.05 18.67 -9.78
C GLU A 295 -12.93 17.62 -9.08
N THR A 296 -13.16 16.48 -9.73
CA THR A 296 -13.96 15.36 -9.20
C THR A 296 -13.18 14.52 -8.19
N ALA A 297 -11.85 14.50 -8.25
CA ALA A 297 -11.01 13.67 -7.37
C ALA A 297 -11.22 13.99 -5.86
N GLY A 298 -11.63 15.21 -5.54
CA GLY A 298 -11.98 15.63 -4.18
C GLY A 298 -13.11 14.78 -3.56
N HIS A 299 -14.07 14.36 -4.39
CA HIS A 299 -15.18 13.51 -3.97
C HIS A 299 -14.69 12.17 -3.44
N LEU A 300 -13.81 11.48 -4.18
CA LEU A 300 -13.21 10.22 -3.73
C LEU A 300 -12.46 10.40 -2.39
N THR A 301 -11.68 11.47 -2.23
CA THR A 301 -10.89 11.67 -1.00
C THR A 301 -11.73 12.03 0.23
N SER A 302 -12.97 12.48 0.04
CA SER A 302 -13.89 12.84 1.11
C SER A 302 -15.06 11.87 1.26
N HIS A 303 -15.09 10.82 0.43
CA HIS A 303 -16.16 9.85 0.37
C HIS A 303 -16.25 9.04 1.67
N ARG A 304 -17.46 8.97 2.25
CA ARG A 304 -17.69 8.36 3.57
C ARG A 304 -17.49 6.84 3.60
N GLY A 305 -17.62 6.18 2.45
CA GLY A 305 -17.41 4.75 2.31
C GLY A 305 -15.94 4.33 2.27
N ILE A 306 -14.99 5.26 2.23
CA ILE A 306 -13.55 4.96 2.18
C ILE A 306 -12.95 5.03 3.58
N SER A 307 -12.41 3.91 4.04
CA SER A 307 -11.81 3.77 5.37
C SER A 307 -10.36 4.25 5.44
N HIS A 308 -9.64 4.21 4.31
CA HIS A 308 -8.24 4.62 4.24
C HIS A 308 -7.87 5.08 2.82
N ILE A 309 -7.00 6.08 2.73
CA ILE A 309 -6.52 6.62 1.45
C ILE A 309 -5.01 6.54 1.41
N LYS A 310 -4.48 5.91 0.36
CA LYS A 310 -3.07 5.87 0.02
C LYS A 310 -2.81 6.82 -1.15
N GLY A 311 -1.87 7.75 -1.00
CA GLY A 311 -1.41 8.59 -2.11
C GLY A 311 0.04 9.01 -1.91
N ARG A 312 0.87 8.88 -2.95
CA ARG A 312 2.16 9.58 -3.00
C ARG A 312 1.85 11.02 -3.38
N HIS A 313 2.14 11.96 -2.49
CA HIS A 313 1.93 13.38 -2.71
C HIS A 313 2.72 13.87 -3.94
N GLY A 314 2.06 14.00 -5.09
CA GLY A 314 2.50 14.89 -6.15
C GLY A 314 2.27 16.33 -5.71
N ARG A 315 3.36 17.09 -5.48
CA ARG A 315 3.44 18.49 -5.02
C ARG A 315 2.62 18.82 -3.75
N ARG A 316 3.32 19.29 -2.71
CA ARG A 316 2.78 19.82 -1.43
C ARG A 316 1.78 20.99 -1.55
N GLN A 317 1.31 21.35 -2.74
CA GLN A 317 0.39 22.45 -3.03
C GLN A 317 -1.04 21.93 -3.23
N ARG A 318 -1.76 21.57 -2.15
CA ARG A 318 -3.24 21.63 -2.00
C ARG A 318 -3.81 20.88 -0.80
N LEU A 319 -3.00 20.29 0.08
CA LEU A 319 -3.55 19.75 1.34
C LEU A 319 -3.72 20.82 2.44
N ARG A 320 -3.03 21.97 2.33
CA ARG A 320 -3.20 23.10 3.28
C ARG A 320 -4.56 23.80 3.16
N SER A 321 -5.23 23.74 2.00
CA SER A 321 -6.57 24.31 1.81
C SER A 321 -7.69 23.38 2.30
N LEU A 322 -7.47 22.06 2.31
CA LEU A 322 -8.47 21.07 2.77
C LEU A 322 -8.44 20.83 4.29
N LEU A 323 -7.30 21.04 4.95
CA LEU A 323 -7.17 20.92 6.41
C LEU A 323 -7.63 22.16 7.20
N ARG A 324 -8.24 23.16 6.54
CA ARG A 324 -8.78 24.39 7.16
C ARG A 324 -10.30 24.38 7.36
N ARG A 325 -10.95 23.21 7.42
CA ARG A 325 -12.37 23.11 7.81
C ARG A 325 -12.51 22.46 9.21
N PRO A 326 -13.34 23.04 10.10
CA PRO A 326 -13.34 22.69 11.51
C PRO A 326 -13.79 21.24 11.75
N ALA A 327 -13.22 20.64 12.80
CA ALA A 327 -13.38 19.27 13.27
C ALA A 327 -14.82 18.87 13.69
N ALA A 328 -15.81 19.08 12.83
CA ALA A 328 -17.22 18.84 13.13
C ALA A 328 -17.72 17.42 12.76
N LEU A 329 -16.92 16.60 12.07
CA LEU A 329 -17.36 15.31 11.52
C LEU A 329 -16.97 14.06 12.32
N TRP A 330 -16.31 14.19 13.47
CA TRP A 330 -16.03 13.05 14.36
C TRP A 330 -17.12 12.88 15.43
N ARG A 331 -18.33 12.43 15.05
CA ARG A 331 -19.32 11.94 16.02
C ARG A 331 -19.12 10.43 16.29
N ARG A 332 -18.28 10.10 17.27
CA ARG A 332 -18.35 8.77 17.91
C ARG A 332 -19.61 8.70 18.78
N ARG A 333 -20.51 7.76 18.47
CA ARG A 333 -21.61 7.35 19.36
C ARG A 333 -21.01 6.94 20.72
N ARG A 334 -21.20 7.77 21.74
CA ARG A 334 -21.11 7.32 23.14
C ARG A 334 -22.47 6.76 23.50
N LEU A 335 -22.55 5.44 23.69
CA LEU A 335 -23.64 4.82 24.45
C LEU A 335 -23.65 5.47 25.84
N ARG A 336 -24.68 6.26 26.14
CA ARG A 336 -24.96 6.72 27.50
C ARG A 336 -25.64 5.58 28.24
N LEU A 337 -24.94 4.99 29.21
CA LEU A 337 -25.59 4.20 30.25
C LEU A 337 -26.54 5.12 31.03
N ARG A 338 -27.81 4.73 31.17
CA ARG A 338 -28.79 5.43 32.01
C ARG A 338 -28.38 5.30 33.49
N PRO A 339 -28.28 6.39 34.27
CA PRO A 339 -28.18 6.26 35.72
C PRO A 339 -29.55 5.90 36.29
N LEU A 340 -29.57 4.90 37.18
CA LEU A 340 -30.70 4.59 38.04
C LEU A 340 -31.08 5.83 38.88
N ARG A 341 -32.36 6.22 38.82
CA ARG A 341 -32.97 7.22 39.72
C ARG A 341 -32.77 6.78 41.18
N ARG A 342 -32.10 7.61 41.99
CA ARG A 342 -32.34 7.66 43.44
C ARG A 342 -33.01 8.98 43.80
N ARG A 343 -34.08 8.88 44.58
CA ARG A 343 -34.90 9.96 45.13
C ARG A 343 -34.12 10.77 46.18
N GLY A 344 -34.42 12.06 46.27
CA GLY A 344 -34.40 12.82 47.52
C GLY A 344 -33.44 14.01 47.59
N GLY A 345 -33.96 15.17 48.00
CA GLY A 345 -33.19 16.22 48.67
C GLY A 345 -33.09 17.56 47.94
N ALA A 346 -33.80 18.57 48.44
CA ALA A 346 -33.84 19.94 47.95
C ALA A 346 -32.66 20.81 48.44
N ALA A 347 -32.26 21.81 47.65
CA ALA A 347 -31.77 23.12 48.14
C ALA A 347 -31.68 24.16 47.00
N ARG A 348 -32.03 25.41 47.33
CA ARG A 348 -32.25 26.60 46.46
C ARG A 348 -30.95 27.33 46.04
N PRO A 349 -31.00 28.25 45.04
CA PRO A 349 -29.84 28.94 44.48
C PRO A 349 -29.58 30.31 45.13
N LEU A 350 -28.34 30.80 45.04
CA LEU A 350 -27.94 32.16 45.43
C LEU A 350 -27.38 32.90 44.22
N GLN A 351 -28.11 33.93 43.79
CA GLN A 351 -27.67 34.98 42.86
C GLN A 351 -26.68 35.92 43.56
N ARG A 352 -25.73 36.48 42.80
CA ARG A 352 -25.35 37.89 42.94
C ARG A 352 -24.80 38.47 41.64
N GLN A 353 -25.38 39.62 41.29
CA GLN A 353 -25.00 40.64 40.30
C GLN A 353 -23.62 41.25 40.66
N GLY A 354 -22.87 42.00 39.86
CA GLY A 354 -23.07 42.64 38.55
C GLY A 354 -21.92 43.64 38.30
N HIS A 355 -21.97 44.33 37.15
CA HIS A 355 -21.31 45.62 36.83
C HIS A 355 -19.79 45.64 36.60
N LEU A 356 -19.18 46.46 35.74
CA LEU A 356 -19.53 47.25 34.54
C LEU A 356 -18.21 47.98 34.13
N ARG A 357 -18.14 48.42 32.85
CA ARG A 357 -17.23 49.44 32.24
C ARG A 357 -15.92 48.99 31.59
N GLY A 358 -15.82 49.34 30.30
CA GLY A 358 -14.63 49.31 29.46
C GLY A 358 -13.85 50.64 29.48
N PRO A 359 -13.39 51.14 28.32
CA PRO A 359 -12.00 50.96 27.88
C PRO A 359 -11.27 52.30 27.65
N LEU A 360 -9.93 52.28 27.60
CA LEU A 360 -9.14 53.42 27.10
C LEU A 360 -8.05 52.97 26.12
N ARG A 361 -7.98 53.74 25.03
CA ARG A 361 -7.11 53.66 23.86
C ARG A 361 -5.75 54.33 24.12
N LEU A 362 -4.89 54.25 23.08
CA LEU A 362 -3.72 55.09 22.71
C LEU A 362 -2.38 54.57 23.27
N ALA A 363 -1.27 54.51 22.53
CA ALA A 363 -0.90 55.07 21.24
C ALA A 363 0.28 54.32 20.57
N ARG A 364 0.43 54.60 19.27
CA ARG A 364 1.62 54.51 18.38
C ARG A 364 2.96 54.76 19.10
N ARG A 365 4.12 54.22 18.70
CA ARG A 365 4.86 54.43 17.43
C ARG A 365 6.18 53.60 17.46
N GLN A 366 6.61 53.11 16.28
CA GLN A 366 7.98 53.17 15.67
C GLN A 366 9.22 53.13 16.59
N ASP A 367 10.36 52.49 16.31
CA ASP A 367 10.97 51.86 15.13
C ASP A 367 12.23 51.12 15.65
N ARG A 368 12.90 50.38 14.76
CA ARG A 368 14.35 50.00 14.76
C ARG A 368 14.73 48.60 15.26
N HIS A 369 14.96 47.73 14.28
CA HIS A 369 16.07 46.77 14.19
C HIS A 369 17.43 47.53 14.08
N PRO A 370 18.64 46.90 14.13
CA PRO A 370 18.97 45.48 13.94
C PRO A 370 20.07 44.87 14.87
N ALA A 371 20.32 43.57 14.66
CA ALA A 371 21.60 42.83 14.87
C ALA A 371 22.05 42.58 16.33
N ALA A 372 22.81 41.55 16.69
CA ALA A 372 23.11 40.23 16.13
C ALA A 372 23.90 39.45 17.21
N ARG A 373 23.53 38.19 17.49
CA ARG A 373 24.34 37.07 18.07
C ARG A 373 24.93 37.29 19.50
N PRO A 374 25.42 36.26 20.22
CA PRO A 374 25.66 34.86 19.84
C PRO A 374 25.12 33.79 20.82
N VAL A 375 25.32 32.56 20.35
CA VAL A 375 25.21 31.25 20.99
C VAL A 375 26.01 31.17 22.30
N SER A 376 25.40 30.60 23.35
CA SER A 376 26.13 29.88 24.41
C SER A 376 25.39 28.58 24.74
N ARG A 377 26.19 27.56 25.05
CA ARG A 377 25.88 26.14 25.19
C ARG A 377 26.33 25.76 26.60
N ALA A 378 25.42 25.30 27.46
CA ALA A 378 25.63 24.58 28.73
C ALA A 378 24.25 24.58 29.44
N GLU A 379 23.80 23.63 30.25
CA GLU A 379 24.20 22.30 30.67
C GLU A 379 22.96 21.71 31.37
N SER A 380 22.92 20.39 31.45
CA SER A 380 22.11 19.48 32.27
C SER A 380 21.33 20.02 33.50
N GLY A 381 20.07 19.57 33.63
CA GLY A 381 19.32 19.52 34.89
C GLY A 381 17.87 19.01 34.69
N PRO A 382 17.37 18.03 35.48
CA PRO A 382 16.09 17.36 35.21
C PRO A 382 14.92 18.15 35.81
N LEU A 383 13.91 18.46 35.01
CA LEU A 383 12.65 19.03 35.50
C LEU A 383 11.49 18.11 35.16
N LEU A 384 10.88 17.57 36.22
CA LEU A 384 9.52 17.03 36.22
C LEU A 384 8.58 18.07 35.57
N ALA A 385 7.97 17.71 34.44
CA ALA A 385 6.91 18.49 33.83
C ALA A 385 5.65 17.64 33.64
N LEU A 386 4.62 18.02 34.40
CA LEU A 386 3.21 17.63 34.27
C LEU A 386 2.78 17.57 32.80
N HIS A 387 2.38 16.38 32.34
CA HIS A 387 1.84 16.18 31.00
C HIS A 387 0.33 16.43 30.98
N ALA A 388 -0.06 17.63 30.54
CA ALA A 388 -1.35 17.89 29.92
C ALA A 388 -1.10 18.50 28.54
N GLY A 389 -1.47 17.80 27.47
CA GLY A 389 -1.48 18.41 26.14
C GLY A 389 -1.29 17.47 24.95
N HIS A 390 -2.36 17.37 24.15
CA HIS A 390 -2.36 17.06 22.72
C HIS A 390 -1.87 15.68 22.25
N ARG A 391 -2.84 14.78 21.99
CA ARG A 391 -2.65 13.63 21.10
C ARG A 391 -2.33 14.11 19.69
N ARG A 392 -1.05 14.05 19.30
CA ARG A 392 -0.65 14.05 17.89
C ARG A 392 -1.13 12.74 17.27
N VAL A 393 -2.03 12.82 16.29
CA VAL A 393 -2.30 11.70 15.38
C VAL A 393 -1.13 11.70 14.40
N GLY A 394 -0.09 10.95 14.74
CA GLY A 394 0.97 10.60 13.78
C GLY A 394 0.37 9.70 12.71
N VAL A 395 0.48 10.12 11.45
CA VAL A 395 0.35 9.22 10.31
C VAL A 395 1.63 8.40 10.30
N TRP A 396 1.52 7.16 10.76
CA TRP A 396 2.64 6.22 10.77
C TRP A 396 2.72 5.55 9.42
N ASP A 397 3.79 5.90 8.72
CA ASP A 397 4.31 5.21 7.55
C ASP A 397 4.91 3.87 8.02
N VAL A 398 4.42 2.76 7.46
CA VAL A 398 5.06 1.45 7.62
C VAL A 398 5.74 1.12 6.30
N GLY A 399 6.84 1.82 6.04
CA GLY A 399 7.98 1.23 5.37
C GLY A 399 8.66 0.28 6.34
N TYR A 400 8.97 -0.92 5.88
CA TYR A 400 9.87 -1.84 6.57
C TYR A 400 11.19 -1.12 6.90
N LYS A 401 11.78 -1.42 8.07
CA LYS A 401 12.96 -0.75 8.65
C LYS A 401 14.07 -0.53 7.61
N GLY A 402 14.54 0.71 7.55
CA GLY A 402 15.38 1.23 6.48
C GLY A 402 16.85 0.84 6.51
N CYS A 403 17.48 1.18 5.39
CA CYS A 403 18.83 1.73 5.28
C CYS A 403 18.98 2.44 3.92
N TRP A 404 19.72 3.55 3.95
CA TRP A 404 20.37 4.33 2.89
C TRP A 404 19.85 5.76 2.63
N PRO A 405 20.79 6.72 2.49
CA PRO A 405 20.58 8.14 2.71
C PRO A 405 20.00 8.83 1.49
N VAL A 406 19.37 9.97 1.75
CA VAL A 406 18.99 10.97 0.76
C VAL A 406 20.27 11.53 0.16
N GLN A 407 20.46 11.36 -1.15
CA GLN A 407 21.28 12.25 -1.96
C GLN A 407 20.31 13.03 -2.85
N ASP A 408 20.14 14.30 -2.51
CA ASP A 408 19.46 15.28 -3.34
C ASP A 408 20.23 15.42 -4.66
N LEU A 409 19.60 15.05 -5.77
CA LEU A 409 19.99 15.49 -7.10
C LEU A 409 18.91 16.46 -7.59
N GLU A 410 19.16 17.74 -7.36
CA GLU A 410 18.61 18.80 -8.19
C GLU A 410 19.25 18.67 -9.57
N GLU A 411 18.49 18.26 -10.59
CA GLU A 411 18.89 18.50 -11.97
C GLU A 411 18.10 19.69 -12.51
N HIS A 412 18.85 20.74 -12.80
CA HIS A 412 18.44 21.86 -13.63
C HIS A 412 18.50 21.46 -15.11
N VAL A 413 17.48 21.96 -15.83
CA VAL A 413 17.26 22.14 -17.28
C VAL A 413 16.13 21.28 -17.82
#